data_AF-A0A3C0ACH2-F1
#
_entry.id   AF-A0A3C0ACH2-F1
#
_cell.length_a   1.000
_cell.length_b   1.000
_cell.length_c   1.000
_cell.angle_alpha   90.00
_cell.angle_beta   90.00
_cell.angle_gamma   90.00
#
_symmetry.space_group_name_H-M   'P 1'
#
loop_
_entity.id
_entity.type
_entity.pdbx_description
1 polymer ?
#
loop_
_entity_poly.entity_id
_entity_poly.type
_entity_poly.pdbx_seq_one_letter_code
_entity_poly.pdbx_strand_id
1 'polypeptide(L)'
;MADKPLSQKFLIGVLVAAGLYLVVIGAQRFYEHYRVKQIALEFVDALETGNESQIRALLTPEKADLAKKLNLKSQDDSQPLECRVLDVKLTASTAQVRVQIQKNGYAIKPDIHLVKSQTGVWKVSEITQAKVDPLWYDQEDELDRKKLTEEGVPPAEVQGRVLAKELARSLNTTVDNADSDQADP
;
A
#
# COMPACT_ATOMS: atom_id res chain seq x y z
N MET A 1 39.18 56.79 -22.06
CA MET A 1 37.73 56.84 -21.73
C MET A 1 37.39 55.53 -21.04
N ALA A 2 36.79 55.64 -19.86
CA ALA A 2 36.74 54.61 -18.83
C ALA A 2 35.94 53.34 -19.20
N ASP A 3 36.39 52.27 -18.57
CA ASP A 3 35.91 50.89 -18.52
C ASP A 3 34.39 50.69 -18.53
N LYS A 4 33.94 49.68 -19.29
CA LYS A 4 32.63 49.05 -19.10
C LYS A 4 32.80 47.63 -18.51
N PRO A 5 32.85 47.48 -17.17
CA PRO A 5 32.86 46.17 -16.52
C PRO A 5 31.45 45.65 -16.20
N LEU A 6 30.39 46.21 -16.78
CA LEU A 6 29.01 45.80 -16.47
C LEU A 6 28.70 44.37 -16.95
N SER A 7 29.16 43.98 -18.14
CA SER A 7 28.79 42.69 -18.76
C SER A 7 29.22 41.48 -17.93
N GLN A 8 30.39 41.53 -17.29
CA GLN A 8 30.94 40.40 -16.54
C GLN A 8 30.22 40.18 -15.20
N LYS A 9 29.82 41.26 -14.53
CA LYS A 9 29.02 41.20 -13.28
C LYS A 9 27.61 40.66 -13.52
N PHE A 10 26.99 41.02 -14.65
CA PHE A 10 25.70 40.44 -15.05
C PHE A 10 25.82 38.94 -15.39
N LEU A 11 26.88 38.53 -16.08
CA LEU A 11 27.09 37.14 -16.46
C LEU A 11 27.31 36.23 -15.23
N ILE A 12 28.09 36.70 -14.25
CA ILE A 12 28.27 36.01 -12.96
C ILE A 12 26.94 35.96 -12.19
N GLY A 13 26.17 37.06 -12.15
CA GLY A 13 24.87 37.09 -11.50
C GLY A 13 23.86 36.09 -12.09
N VAL A 14 23.81 35.98 -13.41
CA VAL A 14 22.97 34.98 -14.11
C VAL A 14 23.44 33.55 -13.81
N LEU A 15 24.75 33.31 -13.76
CA LEU A 15 25.31 31.98 -13.49
C LEU A 15 25.04 31.53 -12.04
N VAL A 16 25.15 32.45 -11.08
CA VAL A 16 24.80 32.20 -9.67
C VAL A 16 23.30 31.95 -9.52
N ALA A 17 22.45 32.74 -10.19
CA ALA A 17 21.01 32.55 -10.16
C ALA A 17 20.61 31.20 -10.78
N ALA A 18 21.21 30.81 -11.90
CA ALA A 18 20.98 29.52 -12.55
C ALA A 18 21.47 28.35 -11.68
N GLY A 19 22.63 28.50 -11.03
CA GLY A 19 23.15 27.50 -10.08
C GLY A 19 22.21 27.31 -8.89
N LEU A 20 21.77 28.40 -8.26
CA LEU A 20 20.78 28.37 -7.18
C LEU A 20 19.47 27.71 -7.63
N TYR A 21 18.99 28.05 -8.83
CA TYR A 21 17.77 27.47 -9.39
C TYR A 21 17.86 25.95 -9.54
N LEU A 22 18.98 25.44 -10.06
CA LEU A 22 19.22 23.99 -10.17
C LEU A 22 19.28 23.30 -8.81
N VAL A 23 19.93 23.92 -7.81
CA VAL A 23 19.98 23.39 -6.44
C VAL A 23 18.58 23.31 -5.84
N VAL A 24 17.75 24.34 -6.02
CA VAL A 24 16.37 24.37 -5.53
C VAL A 24 15.53 23.27 -6.20
N ILE A 25 15.63 23.09 -7.52
CA ILE A 25 14.94 22.01 -8.23
C ILE A 25 15.40 20.63 -7.74
N GLY A 26 16.71 20.43 -7.57
CA GLY A 26 17.27 19.19 -7.07
C GLY A 26 16.77 18.86 -5.67
N ALA A 27 16.81 19.84 -4.76
CA ALA A 27 16.32 19.71 -3.40
C ALA A 27 14.81 19.42 -3.36
N GLN A 28 14.02 20.10 -4.19
CA GLN A 28 12.57 19.88 -4.26
C GLN A 28 12.25 18.45 -4.74
N ARG A 29 12.93 17.98 -5.78
CA ARG A 29 12.72 16.62 -6.30
C ARG A 29 13.14 15.54 -5.30
N PHE A 30 14.23 15.77 -4.58
CA PHE A 30 14.69 14.89 -3.51
C PHE A 30 13.68 14.84 -2.35
N TYR A 31 13.15 16.00 -1.95
CA TYR A 31 12.13 16.09 -0.90
C TYR A 31 10.83 15.38 -1.28
N GLU A 32 10.37 15.55 -2.53
CA GLU A 32 9.17 14.86 -3.02
C GLU A 32 9.35 13.34 -3.07
N HIS A 33 10.53 12.88 -3.47
CA HIS A 33 10.85 11.45 -3.48
C HIS A 33 10.80 10.84 -2.07
N TYR A 34 11.36 11.55 -1.08
CA TYR A 34 11.32 11.11 0.31
C TYR A 34 9.89 11.13 0.89
N ARG A 35 9.12 12.19 0.62
CA ARG A 35 7.71 12.33 1.02
C ARG A 35 6.85 11.17 0.52
N VAL A 36 6.95 10.84 -0.76
CA VAL A 36 6.17 9.77 -1.38
C VAL A 36 6.51 8.41 -0.77
N LYS A 37 7.79 8.18 -0.50
CA LYS A 37 8.26 6.97 0.18
C LYS A 37 7.69 6.87 1.60
N GLN A 38 7.68 7.96 2.36
CA GLN A 38 7.12 7.99 3.71
C GLN A 38 5.63 7.69 3.71
N ILE A 39 4.86 8.34 2.83
CA ILE A 39 3.40 8.14 2.76
C ILE A 39 3.05 6.69 2.41
N ALA A 40 3.81 6.07 1.51
CA ALA A 40 3.61 4.66 1.18
C ALA A 40 3.88 3.74 2.39
N LEU A 41 4.91 4.04 3.20
CA LEU A 41 5.22 3.27 4.41
C LEU A 41 4.19 3.52 5.53
N GLU A 42 3.83 4.78 5.78
CA GLU A 42 2.77 5.17 6.73
C GLU A 42 1.43 4.53 6.36
N PHE A 43 1.14 4.40 5.07
CA PHE A 43 -0.07 3.73 4.61
C PHE A 43 -0.06 2.23 4.96
N VAL A 44 1.07 1.54 4.78
CA VAL A 44 1.20 0.12 5.15
C VAL A 44 1.15 -0.08 6.67
N ASP A 45 1.77 0.80 7.44
CA ASP A 45 1.71 0.80 8.92
C ASP A 45 0.28 1.07 9.43
N ALA A 46 -0.44 2.00 8.80
CA ALA A 46 -1.84 2.27 9.10
C ALA A 46 -2.75 1.06 8.78
N LEU A 47 -2.41 0.28 7.74
CA LEU A 47 -3.08 -0.99 7.45
C LEU A 47 -2.79 -2.06 8.50
N GLU A 48 -1.55 -2.14 9.01
CA GLU A 48 -1.17 -3.09 10.08
C GLU A 48 -1.96 -2.82 11.36
N THR A 49 -1.99 -1.56 11.78
CA THR A 49 -2.62 -1.12 13.03
C THR A 49 -4.16 -1.06 12.94
N GLY A 50 -4.73 -1.16 11.74
CA GLY A 50 -6.17 -1.02 11.50
C GLY A 50 -6.70 0.37 11.86
N ASN A 51 -5.85 1.41 11.78
CA ASN A 51 -6.26 2.76 12.16
C ASN A 51 -7.03 3.45 11.02
N GLU A 52 -8.35 3.26 11.01
CA GLU A 52 -9.26 3.82 9.99
C GLU A 52 -9.06 5.33 9.78
N SER A 53 -8.82 6.10 10.84
CA SER A 53 -8.64 7.55 10.75
C SER A 53 -7.38 7.93 9.96
N GLN A 54 -6.29 7.19 10.16
CA GLN A 54 -5.03 7.39 9.44
C GLN A 54 -5.14 6.91 7.99
N ILE A 55 -5.72 5.72 7.76
CA ILE A 55 -5.97 5.19 6.40
C ILE A 55 -6.79 6.20 5.59
N ARG A 56 -7.87 6.75 6.19
CA ARG A 56 -8.73 7.74 5.54
C ARG A 56 -8.01 9.07 5.26
N ALA A 57 -7.09 9.50 6.13
CA ALA A 57 -6.32 10.72 5.93
C ALA A 57 -5.33 10.60 4.74
N LEU A 58 -4.73 9.42 4.58
CA LEU A 58 -3.76 9.11 3.53
C LEU A 58 -4.41 8.83 2.17
N LEU A 59 -5.68 8.42 2.15
CA LEU A 59 -6.44 8.19 0.92
C LEU A 59 -6.99 9.48 0.29
N THR A 60 -7.23 9.40 -1.01
CA THR A 60 -8.05 10.36 -1.75
C THR A 60 -9.50 10.35 -1.23
N PRO A 61 -10.20 11.51 -1.24
CA PRO A 61 -11.56 11.60 -0.70
C PRO A 61 -12.55 10.67 -1.41
N GLU A 62 -12.37 10.44 -2.71
CA GLU A 62 -13.18 9.50 -3.51
C GLU A 62 -13.06 8.05 -3.04
N LYS A 63 -11.96 7.69 -2.37
CA LYS A 63 -11.70 6.35 -1.86
C LYS A 63 -11.75 6.27 -0.33
N ALA A 64 -12.30 7.29 0.33
CA ALA A 64 -12.46 7.29 1.79
C ALA A 64 -13.28 6.09 2.29
N ASP A 65 -14.24 5.59 1.50
CA ASP A 65 -15.04 4.42 1.85
C ASP A 65 -14.24 3.10 1.81
N LEU A 66 -13.10 3.06 1.11
CA LEU A 66 -12.20 1.90 1.17
C LEU A 66 -11.53 1.79 2.54
N ALA A 67 -11.36 2.89 3.28
CA ALA A 67 -10.79 2.84 4.63
C ALA A 67 -11.61 1.94 5.56
N LYS A 68 -12.94 1.93 5.42
CA LYS A 68 -13.83 1.05 6.18
C LYS A 68 -13.64 -0.42 5.84
N LYS A 69 -13.43 -0.74 4.55
CA LYS A 69 -13.16 -2.12 4.09
C LYS A 69 -11.78 -2.61 4.52
N LEU A 70 -10.82 -1.69 4.65
CA LEU A 70 -9.44 -1.96 5.04
C LEU A 70 -9.24 -1.96 6.56
N ASN A 71 -10.26 -1.60 7.35
CA ASN A 71 -10.28 -1.72 8.81
C ASN A 71 -10.49 -3.19 9.25
N LEU A 72 -9.77 -4.10 8.61
CA LEU A 72 -9.62 -5.47 9.08
C LEU A 72 -8.36 -5.47 9.93
N LYS A 73 -8.52 -5.36 11.25
CA LYS A 73 -7.40 -5.56 12.18
C LYS A 73 -6.71 -6.87 11.82
N SER A 74 -5.41 -6.81 11.57
CA SER A 74 -4.60 -8.02 11.46
C SER A 74 -4.81 -8.83 12.74
N GLN A 75 -5.47 -9.99 12.61
CA GLN A 75 -5.87 -10.85 13.74
C GLN A 75 -4.67 -11.55 14.40
N ASP A 76 -3.48 -11.42 13.79
CA ASP A 76 -2.26 -12.08 14.19
C ASP A 76 -1.19 -11.04 14.57
N ASP A 77 -1.01 -10.84 15.89
CA ASP A 77 -0.08 -9.90 16.54
C ASP A 77 1.34 -10.50 16.72
N SER A 78 1.55 -11.71 16.21
CA SER A 78 2.74 -12.51 16.54
C SER A 78 4.06 -11.96 15.99
N GLN A 79 4.02 -11.25 14.85
CA GLN A 79 5.20 -10.66 14.19
C GLN A 79 4.86 -9.36 13.45
N PRO A 80 5.72 -8.33 13.54
CA PRO A 80 5.55 -7.07 12.81
C PRO A 80 5.71 -7.28 11.30
N LEU A 81 5.03 -6.47 10.49
CA LEU A 81 5.17 -6.48 9.04
C LEU A 81 6.56 -5.96 8.63
N GLU A 82 7.36 -6.81 7.99
CA GLU A 82 8.60 -6.37 7.36
C GLU A 82 8.29 -5.66 6.03
N CYS A 83 8.41 -4.34 6.02
CA CYS A 83 8.10 -3.50 4.87
C CYS A 83 9.38 -2.91 4.24
N ARG A 84 9.55 -3.10 2.93
CA ARG A 84 10.67 -2.54 2.17
C ARG A 84 10.21 -1.90 0.86
N VAL A 85 10.64 -0.69 0.61
CA VAL A 85 10.41 -0.01 -0.67
C VAL A 85 11.41 -0.54 -1.70
N LEU A 86 10.91 -1.07 -2.82
CA LEU A 86 11.70 -1.64 -3.90
C LEU A 86 11.99 -0.63 -5.01
N ASP A 87 10.96 0.10 -5.43
CA ASP A 87 11.06 1.07 -6.53
C ASP A 87 10.12 2.25 -6.30
N VAL A 88 10.50 3.42 -6.80
CA VAL A 88 9.73 4.66 -6.71
C VAL A 88 9.82 5.39 -8.05
N LYS A 89 8.71 5.42 -8.78
CA LYS A 89 8.55 6.20 -10.01
C LYS A 89 7.79 7.47 -9.67
N LEU A 90 8.42 8.62 -9.88
CA LEU A 90 7.85 9.92 -9.55
C LEU A 90 7.73 10.80 -10.79
N THR A 91 6.54 11.37 -10.99
CA THR A 91 6.27 12.45 -11.94
C THR A 91 5.87 13.72 -11.18
N ALA A 92 5.54 14.81 -11.89
CA ALA A 92 5.17 16.08 -11.27
C ALA A 92 3.89 16.01 -10.40
N SER A 93 2.96 15.10 -10.72
CA SER A 93 1.64 15.01 -10.08
C SER A 93 1.22 13.60 -9.68
N THR A 94 1.94 12.57 -10.12
CA THR A 94 1.66 11.17 -9.79
C THR A 94 2.93 10.46 -9.37
N ALA A 95 2.80 9.46 -8.50
CA ALA A 95 3.88 8.60 -8.10
C ALA A 95 3.42 7.15 -7.98
N GLN A 96 4.30 6.21 -8.26
CA GLN A 96 4.10 4.78 -8.06
C GLN A 96 5.21 4.27 -7.17
N VAL A 97 4.84 3.67 -6.04
CA VAL A 97 5.77 3.08 -5.08
C VAL A 97 5.52 1.59 -5.01
N ARG A 98 6.53 0.82 -5.40
CA ARG A 98 6.50 -0.63 -5.23
C ARG A 98 7.02 -0.96 -3.85
N VAL A 99 6.17 -1.57 -3.03
CA VAL A 99 6.50 -1.99 -1.66
C VAL A 99 6.52 -3.52 -1.63
N GLN A 100 7.53 -4.09 -1.00
CA GLN A 100 7.52 -5.48 -0.55
C GLN A 100 7.07 -5.49 0.90
N ILE A 101 5.99 -6.21 1.19
CA ILE A 101 5.47 -6.41 2.54
C ILE A 101 5.62 -7.89 2.84
N GLN A 102 6.31 -8.23 3.91
CA GLN A 102 6.59 -9.59 4.31
C GLN A 102 6.06 -9.90 5.71
N LYS A 103 5.35 -11.02 5.86
CA LYS A 103 4.83 -11.52 7.13
C LYS A 103 4.86 -13.04 7.14
N ASN A 104 5.33 -13.64 8.24
CA ASN A 104 5.32 -15.10 8.43
C ASN A 104 5.95 -15.89 7.26
N GLY A 105 7.01 -15.34 6.64
CA GLY A 105 7.70 -15.95 5.48
C GLY A 105 7.07 -15.68 4.11
N TYR A 106 5.90 -15.04 4.06
CA TYR A 106 5.22 -14.66 2.81
C TYR A 106 5.50 -13.23 2.45
N ALA A 107 5.65 -12.94 1.15
CA ALA A 107 5.85 -11.60 0.66
C ALA A 107 4.81 -11.23 -0.41
N ILE A 108 4.23 -10.03 -0.27
CA ILE A 108 3.45 -9.39 -1.32
C ILE A 108 4.22 -8.20 -1.88
N LYS A 109 4.00 -7.90 -3.16
CA LYS A 109 4.66 -6.79 -3.85
C LYS A 109 3.64 -5.82 -4.47
N PRO A 110 2.83 -5.14 -3.65
CA PRO A 110 1.88 -4.16 -4.17
C PRO A 110 2.57 -2.93 -4.75
N ASP A 111 1.92 -2.39 -5.78
CA ASP A 111 2.22 -1.10 -6.36
C ASP A 111 1.20 -0.09 -5.83
N ILE A 112 1.67 0.85 -5.00
CA ILE A 112 0.89 1.93 -4.40
C ILE A 112 0.99 3.15 -5.33
N HIS A 113 -0.14 3.59 -5.86
CA HIS A 113 -0.24 4.80 -6.68
C HIS A 113 -0.64 5.98 -5.81
N LEU A 114 0.11 7.07 -5.92
CA LEU A 114 -0.12 8.32 -5.22
C LEU A 114 -0.37 9.44 -6.24
N VAL A 115 -1.25 10.37 -5.86
CA VAL A 115 -1.54 11.58 -6.63
C VAL A 115 -1.33 12.80 -5.73
N LYS A 116 -0.73 13.84 -6.30
CA LYS A 116 -0.54 15.13 -5.64
C LYS A 116 -1.82 15.94 -5.73
N SER A 117 -2.40 16.32 -4.60
CA SER A 117 -3.56 17.19 -4.53
C SER A 117 -3.23 18.61 -5.03
N GLN A 118 -4.27 19.40 -5.30
CA GLN A 118 -4.12 20.83 -5.62
C GLN A 118 -3.43 21.63 -4.49
N THR A 119 -3.55 21.15 -3.26
CA THR A 119 -2.87 21.73 -2.08
C THR A 119 -1.42 21.25 -1.92
N GLY A 120 -0.91 20.44 -2.85
CA GLY A 120 0.45 19.92 -2.84
C GLY A 120 0.67 18.70 -1.94
N VAL A 121 -0.38 18.14 -1.36
CA VAL A 121 -0.32 16.97 -0.47
C VAL A 121 -0.47 15.70 -1.30
N TRP A 122 0.44 14.75 -1.12
CA TRP A 122 0.37 13.44 -1.76
C TRP A 122 -0.65 12.55 -1.04
N LYS A 123 -1.47 11.85 -1.82
CA LYS A 123 -2.49 10.94 -1.31
C LYS A 123 -2.49 9.65 -2.10
N VAL A 124 -2.78 8.54 -1.45
CA VAL A 124 -2.94 7.24 -2.09
C VAL A 124 -4.23 7.24 -2.92
N SER A 125 -4.09 7.00 -4.22
CA SER A 125 -5.19 6.90 -5.15
C SER A 125 -5.55 5.45 -5.43
N GLU A 126 -4.60 4.53 -5.49
CA GLU A 126 -4.87 3.15 -5.86
C GLU A 126 -3.77 2.20 -5.37
N ILE A 127 -4.13 0.94 -5.17
CA ILE A 127 -3.20 -0.14 -4.87
C ILE A 127 -3.45 -1.22 -5.91
N THR A 128 -2.38 -1.66 -6.55
CA THR A 128 -2.42 -2.72 -7.57
C THR A 128 -1.42 -3.81 -7.20
N GLN A 129 -1.54 -5.00 -7.80
CA GLN A 129 -0.61 -6.12 -7.57
C GLN A 129 -0.52 -6.63 -6.12
N ALA A 130 -1.57 -6.42 -5.31
CA ALA A 130 -1.68 -6.98 -3.96
C ALA A 130 -2.05 -8.48 -3.97
N LYS A 131 -1.28 -9.30 -4.70
CA LYS A 131 -1.44 -10.76 -4.73
C LYS A 131 -0.47 -11.41 -3.75
N VAL A 132 -0.99 -12.34 -2.95
CA VAL A 132 -0.20 -13.15 -2.03
C VAL A 132 0.43 -14.33 -2.78
N ASP A 133 1.58 -14.80 -2.31
CA ASP A 133 2.18 -16.04 -2.80
C ASP A 133 1.18 -17.20 -2.69
N PRO A 134 1.00 -18.04 -3.72
CA PRO A 134 0.09 -19.19 -3.67
C PRO A 134 0.25 -20.08 -2.44
N LEU A 135 1.48 -20.25 -1.94
CA LEU A 135 1.77 -21.06 -0.75
C LEU A 135 1.07 -20.55 0.52
N TRP A 136 0.75 -19.26 0.57
CA TRP A 136 -0.01 -18.70 1.69
C TRP A 136 -1.43 -19.25 1.75
N TYR A 137 -2.07 -19.45 0.59
CA TYR A 137 -3.42 -20.01 0.53
C TYR A 137 -3.44 -21.45 1.04
N ASP A 138 -2.41 -22.24 0.72
CA ASP A 138 -2.30 -23.63 1.21
C ASP A 138 -2.22 -23.67 2.74
N GLN A 139 -1.40 -22.79 3.34
CA GLN A 139 -1.27 -22.73 4.80
C GLN A 139 -2.52 -22.18 5.49
N GLU A 140 -3.17 -21.17 4.91
CA GLU A 140 -4.44 -20.64 5.41
C GLU A 140 -5.51 -21.75 5.42
N ASP A 141 -5.59 -22.53 4.35
CA ASP A 141 -6.55 -23.64 4.24
C ASP A 141 -6.22 -24.78 5.20
N GLU A 142 -4.95 -25.06 5.47
CA GLU A 142 -4.55 -26.01 6.52
C GLU A 142 -4.93 -25.55 7.93
N LEU A 143 -4.75 -24.26 8.24
CA LEU A 143 -5.15 -23.69 9.53
C LEU A 143 -6.67 -23.72 9.71
N ASP A 144 -7.42 -23.37 8.66
CA ASP A 144 -8.88 -23.43 8.68
C ASP A 144 -9.38 -24.87 8.83
N ARG A 145 -8.76 -25.84 8.13
CA ARG A 145 -9.07 -27.27 8.30
C ARG A 145 -8.82 -27.73 9.74
N LYS A 146 -7.71 -27.31 10.36
CA LYS A 146 -7.41 -27.65 11.76
C LYS A 146 -8.46 -27.08 12.70
N LYS A 147 -8.82 -25.80 12.56
CA LYS A 147 -9.88 -25.17 13.35
C LYS A 147 -11.22 -25.89 13.22
N LEU A 148 -11.66 -26.14 11.99
CA LEU A 148 -12.93 -26.85 11.74
C LEU A 148 -12.91 -28.28 12.30
N THR A 149 -11.75 -28.95 12.25
CA THR A 149 -11.59 -30.29 12.84
C THR A 149 -11.64 -30.24 14.37
N GLU A 150 -11.02 -29.23 14.99
CA GLU A 150 -11.09 -28.98 16.44
C GLU A 150 -12.51 -28.61 16.90
N GLU A 151 -13.28 -27.91 16.07
CA GLU A 151 -14.70 -27.59 16.26
C GLU A 151 -15.64 -28.81 16.04
N GLY A 152 -15.09 -29.96 15.63
CA GLY A 152 -15.86 -31.20 15.46
C GLY A 152 -16.65 -31.28 14.15
N VAL A 153 -16.34 -30.43 13.16
CA VAL A 153 -16.99 -30.44 11.85
C VAL A 153 -16.62 -31.73 11.09
N PRO A 154 -17.60 -32.44 10.48
CA PRO A 154 -17.33 -33.67 9.73
C PRO A 154 -16.34 -33.44 8.57
N PRO A 155 -15.42 -34.38 8.29
CA PRO A 155 -14.38 -34.21 7.25
C PRO A 155 -14.92 -33.88 5.85
N ALA A 156 -16.09 -34.42 5.49
CA ALA A 156 -16.74 -34.15 4.20
C ALA A 156 -17.20 -32.69 4.07
N GLU A 157 -17.66 -32.10 5.17
CA GLU A 157 -18.11 -30.71 5.22
C GLU A 157 -16.91 -29.75 5.23
N VAL A 158 -15.83 -30.11 5.92
CA VAL A 158 -14.55 -29.38 5.86
C VAL A 158 -14.03 -29.31 4.42
N GLN A 159 -14.04 -30.43 3.70
CA GLN A 159 -13.57 -30.48 2.32
C GLN A 159 -14.46 -29.65 1.38
N GLY A 160 -15.78 -29.68 1.58
CA GLY A 160 -16.72 -28.84 0.83
C GLY A 160 -16.50 -27.33 1.03
N ARG A 161 -16.25 -26.90 2.27
CA ARG A 161 -15.97 -25.49 2.61
C ARG A 161 -14.67 -25.00 1.99
N VAL A 162 -13.60 -25.81 2.01
CA VAL A 162 -12.32 -25.44 1.39
C VAL A 162 -12.43 -25.34 -0.13
N LEU A 163 -13.13 -26.28 -0.78
CA LEU A 163 -13.37 -26.22 -2.23
C LEU A 163 -14.21 -25.00 -2.63
N ALA A 164 -15.21 -24.63 -1.82
CA ALA A 164 -16.00 -23.41 -2.05
C ALA A 164 -15.12 -22.15 -1.94
N LYS A 165 -14.21 -22.09 -0.96
CA LYS A 165 -13.26 -20.99 -0.78
C LYS A 165 -12.29 -20.90 -1.96
N GLU A 166 -11.75 -22.03 -2.43
CA GLU A 166 -10.87 -22.09 -3.61
C GLU A 166 -11.59 -21.63 -4.89
N LEU A 167 -12.82 -22.10 -5.10
CA LEU A 167 -13.65 -21.69 -6.24
C LEU A 167 -13.94 -20.18 -6.20
N ALA A 168 -14.30 -19.64 -5.03
CA ALA A 168 -14.54 -18.21 -4.88
C ALA A 168 -13.28 -17.38 -5.17
N ARG A 169 -12.10 -17.81 -4.68
CA ARG A 169 -10.81 -17.19 -5.05
C ARG A 169 -10.58 -17.20 -6.55
N SER A 170 -10.86 -18.33 -7.23
CA SER A 170 -10.70 -18.44 -8.70
C SER A 170 -11.63 -17.51 -9.49
N LEU A 171 -12.79 -17.21 -8.93
CA LEU A 171 -13.81 -16.34 -9.53
C LEU A 171 -13.68 -14.87 -9.09
N ASN A 172 -12.68 -14.50 -8.28
CA ASN A 172 -12.55 -13.20 -7.63
C ASN A 172 -13.81 -12.80 -6.81
N THR A 173 -14.46 -13.77 -6.19
CA THR A 173 -15.60 -13.57 -5.29
C THR A 173 -15.24 -13.99 -3.86
N THR A 174 -16.01 -13.55 -2.87
CA THR A 174 -15.88 -13.99 -1.48
C THR A 174 -16.99 -14.97 -1.15
N VAL A 175 -16.69 -16.02 -0.37
CA VAL A 175 -17.73 -16.82 0.28
C VAL A 175 -18.14 -16.05 1.52
N ASP A 176 -19.38 -15.58 1.58
CA ASP A 176 -19.94 -15.12 2.84
C ASP A 176 -20.07 -16.37 3.72
N ASN A 177 -19.39 -16.38 4.87
CA ASN A 177 -19.73 -17.27 5.97
C ASN A 177 -21.10 -16.80 6.48
N ALA A 178 -22.16 -17.12 5.75
CA ALA A 178 -23.44 -17.29 6.39
C ALA A 178 -23.21 -18.39 7.42
N ASP A 179 -23.19 -18.01 8.70
CA ASP A 179 -23.54 -18.93 9.76
C ASP A 179 -24.67 -19.78 9.21
N SER A 180 -24.43 -21.08 9.14
CA SER A 180 -25.43 -22.07 8.82
C SER A 180 -26.49 -21.97 9.91
N ASP A 181 -27.43 -21.04 9.69
CA ASP A 181 -28.65 -20.84 10.44
C ASP A 181 -29.43 -22.15 10.25
N GLN A 182 -29.32 -22.98 11.27
CA GLN A 182 -30.43 -23.72 11.83
C GLN A 182 -31.28 -24.46 10.79
N ALA A 183 -30.82 -25.67 10.44
CA ALA A 183 -31.76 -26.73 10.08
C ALA A 183 -32.55 -27.08 11.35
N ASP A 184 -33.67 -26.39 11.59
CA ASP A 184 -34.72 -26.90 12.48
C ASP A 184 -35.73 -27.74 11.66
N PRO A 185 -36.31 -28.80 12.26
CA PRO A 185 -36.92 -29.95 11.59
C PRO A 185 -38.29 -29.72 10.94
#